data_AF-A0A914CS09-F1
#
_entry.id   AF-A0A914CS09-F1
#
_cell.length_a   1.000
_cell.length_b   1.000
_cell.length_c   1.000
_cell.angle_alpha   90.00
_cell.angle_beta   90.00
_cell.angle_gamma   90.00
#
_symmetry.space_group_name_H-M   'P 1'
#
loop_
_entity.id
_entity.type
_entity.pdbx_description
1 polymer ?
#
loop_
_entity_poly.entity_id
_entity_poly.type
_entity_poly.pdbx_seq_one_letter_code
_entity_poly.pdbx_strand_id
1 'polypeptide(L)'
;MLEYILRECQLVIEQKFDHSSNQLNFYFHYQPTTYHLHIHIRLKKSLILKTDILVEESLENLTISPNFYKEATLLFVKKEKDELLEKFRQLGKQMETINNSMR
;
A
#
# COMPACT_ATOMS: atom_id res chain seq x y z
N MET A 1 17.54 1.77 2.58
CA MET A 1 16.64 2.38 3.59
C MET A 1 15.45 1.48 3.90
N LEU A 2 14.61 1.14 2.92
CA LEU A 2 13.40 0.31 3.15
C LEU A 2 13.71 -1.07 3.74
N GLU A 3 14.71 -1.78 3.22
CA GLU A 3 15.15 -3.08 3.75
C GLU A 3 15.54 -2.99 5.23
N TYR A 4 16.28 -1.93 5.59
CA TYR A 4 16.68 -1.67 6.97
C TYR A 4 15.46 -1.44 7.86
N ILE A 5 14.53 -0.55 7.44
CA ILE A 5 13.31 -0.28 8.21
C ILE A 5 12.50 -1.57 8.40
N LEU A 6 12.29 -2.36 7.35
CA LEU A 6 11.54 -3.61 7.42
C LEU A 6 12.18 -4.56 8.45
N ARG A 7 13.48 -4.84 8.31
CA ARG A 7 14.21 -5.75 9.20
C ARG A 7 14.19 -5.29 10.65
N GLU A 8 14.50 -4.02 10.92
CA GLU A 8 14.52 -3.50 12.29
C GLU A 8 13.13 -3.51 12.91
N CYS A 9 12.08 -3.19 12.15
CA CYS A 9 10.71 -3.29 12.64
C CYS A 9 10.33 -4.74 13.00
N GLN A 10 10.66 -5.71 12.15
CA GLN A 10 10.40 -7.13 12.42
C GLN A 10 11.10 -7.59 13.70
N LEU A 11 12.38 -7.26 13.88
CA LEU A 11 13.14 -7.59 15.08
C LEU A 11 12.52 -6.98 16.34
N VAL A 12 12.18 -5.68 16.31
CA VAL A 12 11.55 -5.01 17.46
C VAL A 12 10.20 -5.62 17.76
N ILE A 13 9.44 -6.03 16.75
CA ILE A 13 8.12 -6.62 16.96
C ILE A 13 8.24 -7.99 17.62
N GLU A 14 9.11 -8.86 17.14
CA GLU A 14 9.32 -10.19 17.72
C GLU A 14 9.89 -10.12 19.14
N GLN A 15 10.68 -9.09 19.45
CA GLN A 15 11.21 -8.88 20.80
C GLN A 15 10.18 -8.32 21.79
N LYS A 16 9.29 -7.43 21.33
CA LYS A 16 8.36 -6.69 22.21
C LYS A 16 6.97 -7.30 22.27
N PHE A 17 6.57 -8.02 21.24
CA PHE A 17 5.25 -8.63 21.12
C PHE A 17 5.44 -10.13 20.89
N ASP A 18 4.59 -10.95 21.50
CA ASP A 18 4.59 -12.41 21.34
C ASP A 18 3.99 -12.83 19.98
N HIS A 19 4.35 -12.10 18.94
CA HIS A 19 3.89 -12.27 17.57
C HIS A 19 5.08 -12.40 16.65
N SER A 20 5.10 -13.49 15.88
CA SER A 20 6.08 -13.63 14.81
C SER A 20 5.82 -12.59 13.73
N SER A 21 6.87 -11.96 13.21
CA SER A 21 6.77 -11.03 12.08
C SER A 21 6.07 -11.65 10.86
N ASN A 22 6.19 -12.97 10.69
CA ASN A 22 5.52 -13.74 9.65
C ASN A 22 3.99 -13.71 9.73
N GLN A 23 3.41 -13.30 10.86
CA GLN A 23 1.97 -13.12 11.06
C GLN A 23 1.50 -11.71 10.72
N LEU A 24 2.39 -10.83 10.24
CA LEU A 24 2.10 -9.43 9.97
C LEU A 24 2.25 -9.11 8.49
N ASN A 25 1.48 -8.13 8.05
CA ASN A 25 1.65 -7.46 6.78
C ASN A 25 2.22 -6.06 7.03
N PHE A 26 3.29 -5.74 6.29
CA PHE A 26 3.89 -4.42 6.22
C PHE A 26 3.51 -3.83 4.86
N TYR A 27 2.85 -2.68 4.84
CA TYR A 27 2.34 -2.13 3.59
C TYR A 27 2.23 -0.60 3.59
N PHE A 28 2.19 -0.03 2.40
CA PHE A 28 1.93 1.39 2.15
C PHE A 28 0.48 1.56 1.68
N HIS A 29 -0.13 2.69 2.06
CA HIS A 29 -1.36 3.13 1.41
C HIS A 29 -1.06 3.88 0.13
N TYR A 30 -1.80 3.58 -0.94
CA TYR A 30 -1.83 4.37 -2.15
C TYR A 30 -3.28 4.69 -2.55
N GLN A 31 -3.74 5.94 -2.50
CA GLN A 31 -3.04 7.16 -2.07
C GLN A 31 -2.87 7.22 -0.54
N PRO A 32 -1.76 7.80 -0.03
CA PRO A 32 -1.57 7.93 1.40
C PRO A 32 -2.47 9.04 1.99
N THR A 33 -2.78 8.96 3.28
CA THR A 33 -3.50 10.02 3.98
C THR A 33 -2.64 11.27 4.16
N THR A 34 -1.33 11.09 4.34
CA THR A 34 -0.33 12.16 4.42
C THR A 34 0.82 11.87 3.45
N TYR A 35 1.36 12.91 2.80
CA TYR A 35 2.48 12.79 1.87
C TYR A 35 3.84 12.76 2.57
N HIS A 36 3.90 12.05 3.70
CA HIS A 36 5.14 11.65 4.35
C HIS A 36 5.17 10.13 4.35
N LEU A 37 6.27 9.52 3.89
CA LEU A 37 6.37 8.07 3.76
C LEU A 37 6.16 7.40 5.13
N HIS A 38 5.22 6.48 5.21
CA HIS A 38 4.92 5.73 6.43
C HIS A 38 4.45 4.32 6.11
N ILE A 39 4.75 3.37 6.99
CA ILE A 39 4.41 1.95 6.85
C ILE A 39 3.29 1.61 7.83
N HIS A 40 2.28 0.90 7.34
CA HIS A 40 1.24 0.29 8.16
C HIS A 40 1.62 -1.15 8.48
N ILE A 41 1.34 -1.56 9.71
CA ILE A 41 1.60 -2.91 10.21
C ILE A 41 0.29 -3.47 10.73
N ARG A 42 -0.15 -4.60 10.17
CA ARG A 42 -1.39 -5.29 10.59
C ARG A 42 -1.20 -6.80 10.60
N LEU A 43 -2.03 -7.52 11.36
CA LEU A 43 -2.06 -8.98 11.32
C LEU A 43 -2.50 -9.48 9.94
N LYS A 44 -1.92 -10.59 9.46
CA LYS A 44 -2.24 -11.20 8.16
C LYS A 44 -3.70 -11.60 7.99
N LYS A 45 -4.40 -11.88 9.08
CA LYS A 45 -5.85 -12.13 9.10
C LYS A 45 -6.69 -10.89 8.80
N SER A 46 -6.10 -9.70 8.84
CA SER A 46 -6.79 -8.45 8.50
C SER A 46 -6.84 -8.28 6.98
N LEU A 47 -7.96 -7.76 6.49
CA LEU A 47 -8.14 -7.46 5.08
C LEU A 47 -7.09 -6.46 4.59
N ILE A 48 -6.42 -6.81 3.50
CA ILE A 48 -5.59 -5.91 2.70
C ILE A 48 -6.38 -5.50 1.46
N LEU A 49 -6.38 -4.20 1.18
CA LEU A 49 -7.04 -3.67 -0.01
C LEU A 49 -6.13 -3.86 -1.22
N LYS A 50 -6.72 -4.02 -2.41
CA LYS A 50 -5.94 -4.08 -3.67
C LYS A 50 -5.11 -2.82 -3.95
N THR A 51 -5.40 -1.74 -3.25
CA THR A 51 -4.70 -0.45 -3.33
C THR A 51 -3.54 -0.35 -2.33
N ASP A 52 -3.44 -1.27 -1.39
CA ASP A 52 -2.32 -1.35 -0.47
C ASP A 52 -1.15 -2.04 -1.17
N ILE A 53 0.06 -1.53 -0.95
CA ILE A 53 1.29 -2.02 -1.59
C ILE A 53 2.15 -2.67 -0.51
N LEU A 54 2.42 -3.97 -0.60
CA LEU A 54 3.27 -4.65 0.39
C LEU A 54 4.71 -4.13 0.31
N VAL A 55 5.37 -3.99 1.47
CA VAL A 55 6.76 -3.52 1.54
C VAL A 55 7.70 -4.51 0.87
N GLU A 56 7.49 -5.81 1.05
CA GLU A 56 8.28 -6.88 0.41
C GLU A 56 8.15 -6.82 -1.12
N GLU A 57 6.92 -6.76 -1.64
CA GLU A 57 6.67 -6.57 -3.09
C GLU A 57 7.31 -5.27 -3.60
N SER A 58 7.28 -4.20 -2.82
CA SER A 58 7.92 -2.93 -3.19
C SER A 58 9.44 -3.03 -3.29
N LEU A 59 10.08 -3.83 -2.43
CA LEU A 59 11.52 -4.07 -2.51
C LEU A 59 11.88 -4.89 -3.75
N GLU A 60 11.09 -5.93 -4.05
CA GLU A 60 11.26 -6.74 -5.25
C GLU A 60 11.07 -5.92 -6.52
N ASN A 61 10.00 -5.12 -6.59
CA ASN A 61 9.71 -4.23 -7.72
C ASN A 61 10.86 -3.24 -7.98
N LEU A 62 11.41 -2.64 -6.92
CA LEU A 62 12.55 -1.71 -7.03
C LEU A 62 13.85 -2.41 -7.41
N THR A 63 14.00 -3.69 -7.07
CA THR A 63 15.14 -4.52 -7.49
C THR A 63 15.06 -4.84 -8.99
N ILE A 64 13.86 -5.14 -9.48
CA ILE A 64 13.59 -5.40 -10.91
C ILE A 64 13.81 -4.13 -11.74
N SER A 65 13.27 -3.00 -11.29
CA SER A 65 13.45 -1.71 -11.94
C SER A 65 13.51 -0.58 -10.91
N PRO A 66 14.63 0.16 -10.83
CA PRO A 66 14.72 1.34 -9.97
C PRO A 66 13.68 2.43 -10.28
N ASN A 67 13.08 2.41 -11.48
CA ASN A 67 12.03 3.34 -11.89
C ASN A 67 10.62 2.73 -11.83
N PHE A 68 10.44 1.52 -11.29
CA PHE A 68 9.17 0.80 -11.32
C PHE A 68 7.98 1.69 -10.92
N TYR A 69 8.03 2.34 -9.75
CA TYR A 69 6.93 3.16 -9.25
C TYR A 69 6.76 4.52 -9.96
N LYS A 70 7.70 4.91 -10.83
CA LYS A 70 7.53 6.06 -11.73
C LYS A 70 6.77 5.68 -13.00
N GLU A 71 6.82 4.42 -13.40
CA GLU A 71 6.30 3.92 -14.68
C GLU A 71 5.04 3.06 -14.52
N ALA A 72 4.88 2.40 -13.37
CA ALA A 72 3.77 1.51 -13.08
C ALA A 72 2.43 2.26 -12.98
N THR A 73 1.37 1.64 -13.50
CA THR A 73 0.00 2.08 -13.22
C THR A 73 -0.42 1.55 -11.86
N LEU A 74 -0.68 2.47 -10.91
CA LEU A 74 -1.09 2.12 -9.56
C LEU A 74 -2.60 2.33 -9.37
N LEU A 75 -3.25 1.35 -8.75
CA LEU A 75 -4.67 1.41 -8.42
C LEU A 75 -4.89 2.22 -7.14
N PHE A 76 -5.90 3.09 -7.14
CA PHE A 76 -6.36 3.79 -5.95
C PHE A 76 -7.87 3.99 -6.00
N VAL A 77 -8.50 4.14 -4.84
CA VAL A 77 -9.95 4.35 -4.72
C VAL A 77 -10.24 5.75 -4.20
N LYS A 78 -11.23 6.42 -4.80
CA LYS A 78 -11.71 7.73 -4.38
C LYS A 78 -13.23 7.76 -4.23
N LYS A 79 -13.71 8.71 -3.43
CA LYS A 79 -15.14 9.01 -3.34
C LYS A 79 -15.62 9.61 -4.67
N GLU A 80 -16.88 9.40 -4.99
CA GLU A 80 -17.44 9.77 -6.30
C GLU A 80 -17.36 11.26 -6.63
N LYS A 81 -17.33 12.12 -5.61
CA LYS A 81 -17.20 13.59 -5.73
C LYS A 81 -15.79 14.11 -5.42
N ASP A 82 -14.77 13.25 -5.42
CA ASP A 82 -13.38 13.66 -5.18
C ASP A 82 -12.83 14.41 -6.40
N GLU A 83 -12.20 15.56 -6.18
CA GLU A 83 -11.68 16.42 -7.26
C GLU A 83 -10.58 15.73 -8.10
N LEU A 84 -9.79 14.84 -7.50
CA LEU A 84 -8.79 14.08 -8.24
C LEU A 84 -9.49 13.10 -9.20
N LEU A 85 -10.59 12.49 -8.75
CA LEU A 85 -11.36 11.56 -9.58
C LEU A 85 -11.94 12.27 -10.80
N GLU A 86 -12.48 13.48 -10.64
CA GLU A 86 -12.96 14.31 -11.75
C GLU A 86 -11.86 14.62 -12.78
N LYS A 87 -10.65 14.95 -12.31
CA LYS A 87 -9.51 15.18 -13.22
C LYS A 87 -9.15 13.92 -14.00
N PHE A 88 -9.22 12.74 -13.38
CA PHE A 88 -8.98 11.47 -14.07
C PHE A 88 -10.07 11.15 -15.11
N ARG A 89 -11.34 11.46 -14.82
CA ARG A 89 -12.46 11.34 -15.78
C ARG A 89 -12.23 12.21 -17.02
N GLN A 90 -11.83 13.46 -16.83
CA GLN A 90 -11.55 14.40 -17.93
C GLN A 90 -10.41 13.92 -18.84
N LEU A 91 -9.44 13.20 -18.28
CA LEU A 91 -8.32 12.60 -19.00
C LEU A 91 -8.65 11.24 -19.63
N GLY A 92 -9.90 10.76 -19.53
CA GLY A 92 -10.35 9.50 -20.12
C GLY A 92 -9.67 8.26 -19.52
N LYS A 93 -9.26 8.31 -18.25
CA LYS A 93 -8.63 7.16 -17.58
C LYS A 93 -9.65 6.07 -17.25
N GLN A 94 -9.19 4.82 -17.23
CA GLN A 94 -10.03 3.67 -16.86
C GLN A 94 -10.45 3.78 -15.39
N MET A 95 -11.74 3.57 -15.14
CA MET A 95 -12.35 3.71 -13.83
C MET A 95 -13.44 2.66 -13.66
N GLU A 96 -13.50 2.05 -12.49
CA GLU A 96 -14.55 1.10 -12.11
C GLU A 96 -15.27 1.60 -10.87
N THR A 97 -16.60 1.48 -10.86
CA THR A 97 -17.41 1.78 -9.69
C THR A 97 -17.43 0.57 -8.76
N ILE A 98 -16.92 0.75 -7.55
CA ILE A 98 -17.00 -0.28 -6.51
C ILE A 98 -18.30 -0.07 -5.73
N ASN A 99 -19.29 -0.92 -5.98
CA ASN A 99 -20.53 -0.94 -5.20
C ASN A 99 -20.26 -1.61 -3.84
N ASN A 100 -20.28 -0.83 -2.76
CA ASN A 100 -20.15 -1.31 -1.39
C ASN A 100 -21.44 -2.02 -0.89
N SER A 101 -22.00 -2.95 -1.66
CA SER A 101 -23.18 -3.73 -1.26
C SER A 101 -22.85 -4.95 -0.38
N MET A 102 -21.63 -5.05 0.12
CA MET A 102 -21.21 -6.06 1.11
C MET A 102 -20.40 -5.37 2.21
N ARG A 103 -21.12 -4.79 3.17
CA ARG A 103 -20.64 -4.58 4.53
C ARG A 103 -21.38 -5.52 5.45
#